data_AF-A0A8J4QVK8-F1
#
_entry.id   AF-A0A8J4QVK8-F1
#
_cell.length_a   1.000
_cell.length_b   1.000
_cell.length_c   1.000
_cell.angle_alpha   90.00
_cell.angle_beta   90.00
_cell.angle_gamma   90.00
#
_symmetry.space_group_name_H-M   'P 1'
#
loop_
_entity.id
_entity.type
_entity.pdbx_description
1 polymer ?
#
loop_
_entity_poly.entity_id
_entity_poly.type
_entity_poly.pdbx_seq_one_letter_code
_entity_poly.pdbx_strand_id
1 'polypeptide(L)' 'MFVQVNQVRHISSRERKKRRKPMTPVTSKIKKTKMKFFSSFKSRFRMMNDGNIRRWKEGKRHNAHLKID' A
#
# COMPACT_ATOMS: atom_id res chain seq x y z
N MET A 1 11.18 -16.27 59.11
CA MET A 1 11.59 -15.37 58.00
C MET A 1 11.37 -16.12 56.69
N PHE A 2 10.42 -15.73 55.86
CA PHE A 2 10.22 -16.33 54.53
C PHE A 2 10.57 -15.29 53.47
N VAL A 3 11.68 -15.52 52.76
CA VAL A 3 12.08 -14.67 51.64
C VAL A 3 11.37 -15.20 50.40
N GLN A 4 10.36 -14.47 49.95
CA GLN A 4 9.70 -14.74 48.68
C GLN A 4 10.68 -14.42 47.54
N VAL A 5 11.28 -15.46 46.97
CA VAL A 5 12.08 -15.36 45.74
C VAL A 5 11.14 -15.15 44.56
N ASN A 6 10.81 -13.88 44.30
CA ASN A 6 10.19 -13.49 43.04
C ASN A 6 11.14 -13.91 41.91
N GLN A 7 10.74 -14.88 41.09
CA GLN A 7 11.47 -15.23 39.87
C GLN A 7 11.43 -14.04 38.92
N VAL A 8 12.47 -13.20 38.99
CA VAL A 8 12.68 -12.10 38.04
C VAL A 8 13.05 -12.74 36.70
N ARG A 9 12.04 -13.02 35.88
CA ARG A 9 12.30 -13.31 34.47
C ARG A 9 12.85 -12.02 33.87
N HIS A 10 14.14 -11.98 33.57
CA HIS A 10 14.80 -10.89 32.84
C HIS A 10 14.27 -10.77 31.41
N ILE A 11 12.98 -10.47 31.24
CA ILE A 11 12.42 -10.15 29.93
C ILE A 11 12.66 -8.66 29.74
N SER A 12 13.88 -8.34 29.30
CA SER A 12 14.21 -6.98 28.88
C SER A 12 13.24 -6.57 27.76
N SER A 13 12.77 -5.33 27.78
CA SER A 13 11.93 -4.76 26.71
C SER A 13 12.57 -4.91 25.31
N ARG A 14 13.90 -5.02 25.27
CA ARG A 14 14.75 -5.28 24.10
C ARG A 14 14.45 -6.62 23.41
N GLU A 15 13.99 -7.62 24.16
CA GLU A 15 13.71 -8.97 23.64
C GLU A 15 12.37 -9.06 22.91
N ARG A 16 11.39 -8.20 23.28
CA ARG A 16 10.09 -8.11 22.58
C ARG A 16 10.22 -7.58 21.15
N LYS A 17 11.19 -6.69 20.89
CA LYS A 17 11.48 -6.16 19.54
C LYS A 17 12.10 -7.20 18.60
N LYS A 18 12.77 -8.24 19.12
CA LYS A 18 13.41 -9.29 18.31
C LYS A 18 12.43 -10.40 17.87
N ARG A 19 11.33 -10.63 18.61
CA ARG A 19 10.38 -11.72 18.33
C ARG A 19 9.31 -11.38 17.30
N ARG A 20 9.15 -10.11 16.92
CA ARG A 20 8.20 -9.69 15.87
C ARG A 20 8.97 -9.15 14.69
N LYS A 21 8.59 -9.58 13.48
CA LYS A 21 9.10 -8.98 12.23
C LYS A 21 8.98 -7.46 12.36
N PRO A 22 10.03 -6.68 12.06
CA PRO A 22 9.91 -5.23 12.04
C PRO A 22 8.83 -4.88 11.02
N MET A 23 7.68 -4.40 11.51
CA MET A 23 6.59 -4.00 10.64
C MET A 23 6.98 -2.64 10.08
N THR A 24 7.44 -2.62 8.83
CA THR A 24 7.84 -1.43 8.08
C THR A 24 9.09 -0.71 8.65
N PRO A 25 9.85 0.02 7.83
CA PRO A 25 11.04 0.70 8.33
C PRO A 25 10.68 1.69 9.44
N VAL A 26 11.27 1.50 10.63
CA VAL A 26 11.06 2.33 11.84
C VAL A 26 11.43 3.80 11.60
N THR A 27 12.32 4.05 10.65
CA THR A 27 12.68 5.39 10.19
C THR A 27 12.68 5.42 8.66
N SER A 28 11.52 5.68 8.05
CA SER A 28 11.53 6.14 6.66
C SER A 28 12.25 7.49 6.64
N LYS A 29 13.28 7.65 5.80
CA LYS A 29 13.87 8.98 5.55
C LYS A 29 12.72 9.91 5.18
N ILE A 30 12.44 10.92 6.02
CA ILE A 30 11.33 11.83 5.79
C ILE A 30 11.65 12.60 4.51
N LYS A 31 10.95 12.24 3.43
CA LYS A 31 10.97 12.96 2.17
C LYS A 31 9.72 13.81 2.12
N LYS A 32 9.83 15.00 1.52
CA LYS A 32 8.65 15.80 1.17
C LYS A 32 7.70 14.94 0.35
N THR A 33 6.43 14.88 0.76
CA THR A 33 5.39 14.16 0.01
C THR A 33 5.37 14.65 -1.43
N LYS A 34 5.38 13.71 -2.38
CA LYS A 34 5.29 14.00 -3.80
C LYS A 34 3.89 13.68 -4.29
N MET A 35 3.41 14.47 -5.25
CA MET A 35 2.22 14.09 -5.99
C MET A 35 2.52 12.82 -6.78
N LYS A 36 1.67 11.80 -6.61
CA LYS A 36 1.71 10.57 -7.39
C LYS A 36 0.57 10.60 -8.39
N PHE A 37 0.80 10.07 -9.58
CA PHE A 37 -0.27 9.87 -10.54
C PHE A 37 -1.25 8.80 -10.04
N PHE A 38 -2.51 8.91 -10.43
CA PHE A 38 -3.49 7.86 -10.16
C PHE A 38 -3.12 6.60 -10.95
N SER A 39 -2.83 5.50 -10.26
CA SER A 39 -2.47 4.23 -10.89
C SER A 39 -3.54 3.75 -11.89
N SER A 40 -4.81 4.04 -11.60
CA SER A 40 -5.95 3.72 -12.47
C SER A 40 -5.95 4.48 -13.81
N PHE A 41 -5.20 5.58 -13.91
CA PHE A 41 -5.00 6.30 -15.17
C PHE A 41 -4.14 5.47 -16.13
N LYS A 42 -3.07 4.86 -15.62
CA LYS A 42 -2.15 4.00 -16.40
C LYS A 42 -2.87 2.80 -17.05
N SER A 43 -3.90 2.26 -16.40
CA SER A 43 -4.66 1.13 -16.93
C SER A 43 -5.75 1.53 -17.94
N ARG A 44 -6.22 2.78 -17.92
CA ARG A 44 -7.42 3.21 -18.66
C ARG A 44 -7.13 4.12 -19.86
N PHE A 45 -6.01 4.85 -19.80
CA PHE A 45 -5.65 5.88 -20.77
C PHE A 45 -4.27 5.61 -21.36
N ARG A 46 -4.09 5.93 -22.64
CA ARG A 46 -2.81 5.85 -23.35
C ARG A 46 -2.40 7.25 -23.81
N MET A 47 -1.17 7.67 -23.48
CA MET A 47 -0.57 8.88 -24.06
C MET A 47 -0.05 8.54 -25.44
N MET A 48 -0.32 9.42 -26.40
CA MET A 48 0.18 9.35 -27.76
C MET A 48 1.38 10.29 -27.91
N ASN A 49 2.19 10.08 -28.96
CA ASN A 49 3.43 10.86 -29.19
C ASN A 49 3.16 12.34 -29.52
N ASP A 50 1.96 12.67 -29.98
CA ASP A 50 1.44 14.01 -30.25
C ASP A 50 0.96 14.74 -28.98
N GLY A 51 1.04 14.10 -27.82
CA GLY A 51 0.57 14.66 -26.53
C GLY A 51 -0.91 14.42 -26.26
N ASN A 52 -1.65 13.78 -27.17
CA ASN A 52 -3.07 13.47 -26.98
C ASN A 52 -3.30 12.22 -26.12
N ILE A 53 -4.47 12.17 -25.49
CA ILE A 53 -4.88 11.07 -24.61
C ILE A 53 -5.94 10.21 -25.28
N ARG A 54 -5.65 8.93 -25.50
CA ARG A 54 -6.62 7.96 -26.03
C ARG A 54 -7.21 7.08 -24.94
N ARG A 55 -8.49 6.73 -25.08
CA ARG A 55 -9.23 5.82 -24.20
C ARG A 55 -10.19 4.94 -25.00
N TRP A 56 -10.58 3.81 -24.43
CA TRP A 56 -11.66 2.98 -24.97
C TRP A 56 -13.03 3.65 -24.73
N LYS A 57 -13.95 3.48 -25.68
CA LYS A 57 -15.36 3.87 -25.48
C LYS A 57 -16.02 2.94 -24.46
N GLU A 58 -16.87 3.51 -23.63
CA GLU A 58 -17.51 2.77 -22.55
C GLU A 58 -18.71 1.94 -23.02
N GLY A 59 -19.15 1.02 -22.17
CA GLY A 59 -20.45 0.37 -22.33
C GLY A 59 -20.55 -0.66 -23.47
N LYS A 60 -19.45 -1.30 -23.89
CA LYS A 60 -19.51 -2.43 -24.84
C LYS A 60 -19.30 -3.80 -24.19
N ARG A 61 -18.98 -3.84 -22.88
CA ARG A 61 -18.66 -5.09 -22.16
C ARG A 61 -19.87 -5.98 -21.89
N HIS A 62 -21.05 -5.40 -21.67
CA HIS A 62 -22.28 -6.12 -21.33
C HIS A 62 -23.49 -5.38 -21.93
N ASN A 63 -24.63 -6.08 -22.05
CA ASN A 63 -25.89 -5.54 -22.55
C ASN A 63 -25.80 -4.81 -23.90
N ALA A 64 -24.84 -5.22 -24.74
CA ALA A 64 -24.64 -4.60 -26.04
C ALA A 64 -25.83 -4.80 -26.99
N HIS A 65 -26.60 -5.87 -26.79
CA HIS A 65 -27.82 -6.18 -27.55
C HIS A 65 -28.99 -5.23 -27.27
N LEU A 66 -28.96 -4.48 -26.16
CA LEU A 66 -29.99 -3.48 -25.82
C LEU A 66 -29.65 -2.10 -26.39
N LYS A 67 -28.45 -1.95 -26.95
CA LYS A 67 -28.02 -0.70 -27.57
C LYS A 67 -28.48 -0.72 -29.02
N ILE A 68 -29.29 0.26 -29.39
CA ILE A 68 -29.66 0.51 -30.78
C ILE A 68 -28.39 1.05 -31.46
N ASP A 69 -27.96 0.39 -32.53
CA ASP A 69 -26.80 0.78 -33.34
C ASP A 69 -27.04 2.09 -34.12
#